data_AF-A0A7C6S8D8-F1
#
_entry.id   AF-A0A7C6S8D8-F1
#
_cell.length_a   1.000
_cell.length_b   1.000
_cell.length_c   1.000
_cell.angle_alpha   90.00
_cell.angle_beta   90.00
_cell.angle_gamma   90.00
#
_symmetry.space_group_name_H-M   'P 1'
#
loop_
_entity.id
_entity.type
_entity.pdbx_description
1 polymer ?
#
loop_
_entity_poly.entity_id
_entity_poly.type
_entity_poly.pdbx_seq_one_letter_code
_entity_poly.pdbx_strand_id
1 'polypeptide(L)'
;MTLEDVELIVRTMADVALENERYFSDLDAVMGDADFGVSLADGFRAVLKGWDSHDRTSITSFLMKISTIILANTGGCSGPIWGTLFMRCAMGAKGKTDLTLPDIIAMLRSAIEGIKARGGAEIGDKTLLDALDPAVRAMEEWPAPKDLLGAFQAGADAATAAIEGTRGWVARRGRQSFTGERSVGTLDPGIVAVATMMQAIVKKLKERA
;
A
#
# COMPACT_ATOMS: atom_id res chain seq x y z
N MET A 1 -3.60 -15.14 10.20
CA MET A 1 -4.43 -14.12 9.54
C MET A 1 -5.31 -14.82 8.54
N THR A 2 -6.62 -14.75 8.75
CA THR A 2 -7.69 -15.41 7.99
C THR A 2 -8.08 -14.61 6.76
N LEU A 3 -8.95 -15.17 5.89
CA LEU A 3 -9.58 -14.40 4.81
C LEU A 3 -10.34 -13.17 5.34
N GLU A 4 -11.07 -13.30 6.44
CA GLU A 4 -11.83 -12.19 7.02
C GLU A 4 -10.91 -11.05 7.46
N ASP A 5 -9.71 -11.36 7.97
CA ASP A 5 -8.71 -10.34 8.30
C ASP A 5 -8.21 -9.62 7.05
N VAL A 6 -7.98 -10.36 5.96
CA VAL A 6 -7.58 -9.80 4.67
C VAL A 6 -8.69 -8.92 4.09
N GLU A 7 -9.95 -9.32 4.21
CA GLU A 7 -11.10 -8.50 3.83
C GLU A 7 -11.16 -7.20 4.63
N LEU A 8 -10.97 -7.28 5.96
CA LEU A 8 -10.90 -6.11 6.84
C LEU A 8 -9.76 -5.17 6.42
N ILE A 9 -8.58 -5.70 6.10
CA ILE A 9 -7.44 -4.92 5.62
C ILE A 9 -7.78 -4.19 4.33
N VAL A 10 -8.28 -4.90 3.31
CA VAL A 10 -8.62 -4.29 2.01
C VAL A 10 -9.71 -3.24 2.17
N ARG A 11 -10.73 -3.50 2.99
CA ARG A 11 -11.80 -2.53 3.26
C ARG A 11 -11.27 -1.29 3.97
N THR A 12 -10.36 -1.47 4.94
CA THR A 12 -9.70 -0.36 5.65
C THR A 12 -8.87 0.49 4.69
N MET A 13 -8.12 -0.13 3.77
CA MET A 13 -7.38 0.60 2.74
C MET A 13 -8.33 1.41 1.84
N ALA A 14 -9.48 0.84 1.49
CA ALA A 14 -10.50 1.53 0.71
C ALA A 14 -11.07 2.74 1.44
N ASP A 15 -11.48 2.56 2.69
CA ASP A 15 -12.00 3.64 3.52
C ASP A 15 -10.97 4.78 3.65
N VAL A 16 -9.69 4.45 3.92
CA VAL A 16 -8.61 5.44 3.98
C VAL A 16 -8.43 6.19 2.66
N ALA A 17 -8.43 5.49 1.52
CA ALA A 17 -8.28 6.12 0.21
C ALA A 17 -9.42 7.10 -0.09
N LEU A 18 -10.65 6.74 0.25
CA LEU A 18 -11.82 7.59 0.05
C LEU A 18 -11.85 8.78 1.02
N GLU A 19 -11.57 8.57 2.30
CA GLU A 19 -11.57 9.62 3.32
C GLU A 19 -10.47 10.67 3.10
N ASN A 20 -9.35 10.25 2.52
CA ASN A 20 -8.18 11.10 2.29
C ASN A 20 -8.05 11.54 0.81
N GLU A 21 -9.06 11.32 -0.03
CA GLU A 21 -9.03 11.64 -1.46
C GLU A 21 -8.51 13.06 -1.71
N ARG A 22 -9.12 14.05 -1.07
CA ARG A 22 -8.71 15.45 -1.21
C ARG A 22 -7.30 15.68 -0.67
N TYR A 23 -7.00 15.19 0.52
CA TYR A 23 -5.71 15.42 1.17
C TYR A 23 -4.55 14.86 0.35
N PHE A 24 -4.70 13.65 -0.19
CA PHE A 24 -3.67 13.04 -1.02
C PHE A 24 -3.51 13.77 -2.36
N SER A 25 -4.60 14.28 -2.95
CA SER A 25 -4.51 15.16 -4.12
C SER A 25 -3.87 16.51 -3.80
N ASP A 26 -4.11 17.09 -2.62
CA ASP A 26 -3.48 18.34 -2.19
C ASP A 26 -1.95 18.18 -2.02
N LEU A 27 -1.50 17.02 -1.51
CA LEU A 27 -0.06 16.68 -1.45
C LEU A 27 0.54 16.55 -2.84
N ASP A 28 -0.16 15.87 -3.74
CA ASP A 28 0.27 15.71 -5.12
C ASP A 28 0.26 17.04 -5.88
N ALA A 29 -0.66 17.95 -5.60
CA ALA A 29 -0.72 19.28 -6.22
C ALA A 29 0.53 20.14 -6.01
N VAL A 30 1.32 19.85 -4.96
CA VAL A 30 2.54 20.61 -4.67
C VAL A 30 3.59 20.45 -5.77
N MET A 31 3.77 19.23 -6.30
CA MET A 31 4.82 18.91 -7.29
C MET A 31 4.38 17.95 -8.42
N GLY A 32 3.11 17.59 -8.46
CA GLY A 32 2.46 16.69 -9.43
C GLY A 32 1.31 17.39 -10.14
N ASP A 33 0.24 16.66 -10.45
CA ASP A 33 -0.93 17.20 -11.16
C ASP A 33 -2.24 17.09 -10.39
N ALA A 34 -2.15 16.82 -9.08
CA ALA A 34 -3.27 16.75 -8.14
C ALA A 34 -4.25 15.60 -8.42
N ASP A 35 -3.84 14.58 -9.18
CA ASP A 35 -4.70 13.46 -9.58
C ASP A 35 -4.56 12.23 -8.67
N PHE A 36 -3.52 12.17 -7.82
CA PHE A 36 -3.19 10.96 -7.08
C PHE A 36 -4.32 10.49 -6.16
N GLY A 37 -4.88 11.40 -5.35
CA GLY A 37 -5.93 11.06 -4.38
C GLY A 37 -7.21 10.59 -5.07
N VAL A 38 -7.66 11.33 -6.08
CA VAL A 38 -8.81 10.97 -6.93
C VAL A 38 -8.59 9.60 -7.59
N SER A 39 -7.44 9.39 -8.22
CA SER A 39 -7.12 8.14 -8.91
C SER A 39 -7.14 6.94 -7.96
N LEU A 40 -6.55 7.08 -6.77
CA LEU A 40 -6.53 6.03 -5.76
C LEU A 40 -7.93 5.75 -5.21
N ALA A 41 -8.70 6.80 -4.91
CA ALA A 41 -10.06 6.68 -4.44
C ALA A 41 -10.97 6.02 -5.48
N ASP A 42 -10.83 6.32 -6.77
CA ASP A 42 -11.61 5.67 -7.84
C ASP A 42 -11.36 4.16 -7.93
N GLY A 43 -10.10 3.74 -7.82
CA GLY A 43 -9.74 2.32 -7.75
C GLY A 43 -10.43 1.60 -6.59
N PHE A 44 -10.33 2.16 -5.39
CA PHE A 44 -10.92 1.56 -4.19
C PHE A 44 -12.45 1.70 -4.14
N ARG A 45 -13.02 2.75 -4.71
CA ARG A 45 -14.48 2.91 -4.88
C ARG A 45 -15.02 1.84 -5.81
N ALA A 46 -14.30 1.50 -6.88
CA ALA A 46 -14.65 0.38 -7.75
C ALA A 46 -14.56 -0.97 -7.02
N VAL A 47 -13.59 -1.15 -6.11
CA VAL A 47 -13.53 -2.32 -5.23
C VAL A 47 -14.77 -2.39 -4.34
N LEU A 48 -15.16 -1.30 -3.68
CA LEU A 48 -16.31 -1.29 -2.78
C LEU A 48 -17.66 -1.49 -3.51
N LYS A 49 -17.80 -0.96 -4.74
CA LYS A 49 -19.03 -1.10 -5.53
C LYS A 49 -19.47 -2.55 -5.76
N GLY A 50 -18.53 -3.47 -5.86
CA GLY A 50 -18.78 -4.90 -6.07
C GLY A 50 -18.55 -5.78 -4.83
N TRP A 51 -18.34 -5.18 -3.65
CA TRP A 51 -17.75 -5.84 -2.48
C TRP A 51 -18.34 -7.21 -2.15
N ASP A 52 -19.66 -7.30 -2.06
CA ASP A 52 -20.37 -8.53 -1.66
C ASP A 52 -20.35 -9.60 -2.75
N SER A 53 -20.09 -9.22 -4.00
CA SER A 53 -20.02 -10.14 -5.15
C SER A 53 -18.61 -10.65 -5.44
N HIS A 54 -17.59 -10.16 -4.74
CA HIS A 54 -16.21 -10.62 -4.96
C HIS A 54 -16.04 -12.08 -4.54
N ASP A 55 -15.24 -12.80 -5.32
CA ASP A 55 -14.91 -14.20 -5.07
C ASP A 55 -14.13 -14.35 -3.75
N ARG A 56 -14.68 -15.15 -2.83
CA ARG A 56 -14.14 -15.46 -1.50
C ARG A 56 -13.79 -16.95 -1.34
N THR A 57 -13.65 -17.67 -2.44
CA THR A 57 -13.27 -19.10 -2.44
C THR A 57 -11.91 -19.31 -1.76
N SER A 58 -11.02 -18.32 -1.84
CA SER A 58 -9.71 -18.33 -1.18
C SER A 58 -9.16 -16.91 -1.02
N ILE A 59 -8.15 -16.74 -0.16
CA ILE A 59 -7.37 -15.49 -0.05
C ILE A 59 -6.79 -15.09 -1.42
N THR A 60 -6.32 -16.07 -2.18
CA THR A 60 -5.77 -15.86 -3.53
C THR A 60 -6.81 -15.31 -4.49
N SER A 61 -7.99 -15.91 -4.57
CA SER A 61 -9.03 -15.47 -5.50
C SER A 61 -9.55 -14.08 -5.14
N PHE A 62 -9.72 -13.82 -3.84
CA PHE A 62 -10.11 -12.50 -3.35
C PHE A 62 -9.08 -11.43 -3.72
N LEU A 63 -7.82 -11.59 -3.32
CA LEU A 63 -6.76 -10.61 -3.61
C LEU A 63 -6.54 -10.43 -5.13
N MET A 64 -6.67 -11.49 -5.93
CA MET A 64 -6.59 -11.36 -7.39
C MET A 64 -7.76 -10.56 -7.98
N LYS A 65 -8.97 -10.72 -7.43
CA LYS A 65 -10.11 -9.90 -7.83
C LYS A 65 -9.86 -8.43 -7.52
N ILE A 66 -9.35 -8.12 -6.33
CA ILE A 66 -8.97 -6.75 -5.94
C ILE A 66 -7.90 -6.19 -6.89
N SER A 67 -6.83 -6.94 -7.15
CA SER A 67 -5.77 -6.56 -8.10
C SER A 67 -6.34 -6.17 -9.47
N THR A 68 -7.24 -6.99 -10.01
CA THR A 68 -7.83 -6.76 -11.34
C THR A 68 -8.65 -5.48 -11.37
N ILE A 69 -9.43 -5.23 -10.31
CA ILE A 69 -10.26 -4.02 -10.20
C ILE A 69 -9.38 -2.78 -10.10
N ILE A 70 -8.40 -2.79 -9.19
CA ILE A 70 -7.47 -1.67 -8.97
C ILE A 70 -6.72 -1.35 -10.27
N LEU A 71 -6.18 -2.36 -10.95
CA LEU A 71 -5.49 -2.19 -12.22
C LEU A 71 -6.36 -1.51 -13.30
N ALA A 72 -7.65 -1.85 -13.34
CA ALA A 72 -8.56 -1.35 -14.37
C ALA A 72 -9.19 0.02 -14.07
N ASN A 73 -9.25 0.43 -12.79
CA ASN A 73 -10.03 1.60 -12.36
C ASN A 73 -9.20 2.69 -11.68
N THR A 74 -7.90 2.46 -11.44
CA THR A 74 -7.02 3.47 -10.86
C THR A 74 -6.25 4.17 -11.98
N GLY A 75 -6.33 5.50 -12.03
CA GLY A 75 -5.65 6.31 -13.03
C GLY A 75 -4.12 6.31 -12.92
N GLY A 76 -3.47 6.76 -14.00
CA GLY A 76 -2.04 7.07 -14.05
C GLY A 76 -1.12 5.89 -13.72
N CYS A 77 0.05 6.21 -13.16
CA CYS A 77 1.02 5.20 -12.73
C CYS A 77 0.53 4.38 -11.52
N SER A 78 -0.43 4.90 -10.74
CA SER A 78 -0.93 4.27 -9.52
C SER A 78 -1.59 2.92 -9.79
N GLY A 79 -2.39 2.78 -10.86
CA GLY A 79 -3.11 1.53 -11.15
C GLY A 79 -2.21 0.32 -11.36
N PRO A 80 -1.23 0.36 -12.26
CA PRO A 80 -0.26 -0.72 -12.42
C PRO A 80 0.51 -1.05 -11.13
N ILE A 81 0.78 -0.05 -10.28
CA ILE A 81 1.59 -0.21 -9.08
C ILE A 81 0.78 -0.88 -7.95
N TRP A 82 -0.37 -0.32 -7.58
CA TRP A 82 -1.25 -0.90 -6.57
C TRP A 82 -1.85 -2.24 -7.04
N GLY A 83 -2.18 -2.37 -8.32
CA GLY A 83 -2.59 -3.64 -8.90
C GLY A 83 -1.50 -4.70 -8.78
N THR A 84 -0.23 -4.34 -9.05
CA THR A 84 0.90 -5.26 -8.88
C THR A 84 1.09 -5.68 -7.42
N LEU A 85 0.88 -4.77 -6.47
CA LEU A 85 0.93 -5.09 -5.04
C LEU A 85 -0.05 -6.22 -4.71
N PHE A 86 -1.33 -6.03 -5.02
CA PHE A 86 -2.36 -7.04 -4.76
C PHE A 86 -2.13 -8.34 -5.53
N MET A 87 -1.69 -8.26 -6.78
CA MET A 87 -1.38 -9.43 -7.60
C MET A 87 -0.29 -10.29 -6.96
N ARG A 88 0.81 -9.68 -6.53
CA ARG A 88 1.95 -10.38 -5.94
C ARG A 88 1.58 -10.98 -4.58
N CYS A 89 0.81 -10.26 -3.78
CA CYS A 89 0.24 -10.79 -2.54
C CYS A 89 -0.66 -12.00 -2.81
N ALA A 90 -1.57 -11.92 -3.79
CA ALA A 90 -2.44 -13.04 -4.14
C ALA A 90 -1.65 -14.30 -4.53
N MET A 91 -0.60 -14.13 -5.34
CA MET A 91 0.30 -15.24 -5.72
C MET A 91 0.99 -15.88 -4.51
N GLY A 92 1.46 -15.07 -3.54
CA GLY A 92 2.10 -15.58 -2.32
C GLY A 92 1.13 -16.26 -1.34
N ALA A 93 -0.17 -15.99 -1.47
CA ALA A 93 -1.23 -16.64 -0.70
C ALA A 93 -1.71 -17.97 -1.32
N LYS A 94 -1.19 -18.38 -2.48
CA LYS A 94 -1.68 -19.57 -3.21
C LYS A 94 -1.65 -20.83 -2.34
N GLY A 95 -2.81 -21.46 -2.19
CA GLY A 95 -2.98 -22.71 -1.44
C GLY A 95 -2.95 -22.55 0.08
N LYS A 96 -2.92 -21.32 0.60
CA LYS A 96 -2.94 -21.03 2.04
C LYS A 96 -4.35 -20.72 2.50
N THR A 97 -4.78 -21.37 3.58
CA THR A 97 -6.03 -21.04 4.27
C THR A 97 -5.86 -19.86 5.23
N ASP A 98 -4.67 -19.78 5.83
CA ASP A 98 -4.28 -18.77 6.80
C ASP A 98 -2.87 -18.29 6.49
N LEU A 99 -2.61 -17.02 6.78
CA LEU A 99 -1.29 -16.40 6.61
C LEU A 99 -0.62 -16.23 7.97
N THR A 100 0.59 -16.75 8.09
CA THR A 100 1.53 -16.47 9.19
C THR A 100 2.32 -15.19 8.90
N LEU A 101 3.05 -14.66 9.89
CA LEU A 101 3.89 -13.48 9.68
C LEU A 101 4.93 -13.69 8.55
N PRO A 102 5.67 -14.83 8.48
CA PRO A 102 6.54 -15.13 7.35
C PRO A 102 5.85 -15.12 5.99
N ASP A 103 4.60 -15.61 5.92
CA ASP A 103 3.84 -15.61 4.66
C ASP A 103 3.53 -14.19 4.18
N ILE A 104 3.11 -13.32 5.11
CA ILE A 104 2.78 -11.91 4.84
C ILE A 104 4.04 -11.16 4.42
N ILE A 105 5.16 -11.35 5.12
CA ILE A 105 6.45 -10.78 4.77
C ILE A 105 6.85 -11.19 3.34
N ALA A 106 6.81 -12.50 3.04
CA ALA A 106 7.19 -12.99 1.72
C ALA A 106 6.28 -12.43 0.60
N MET A 107 4.98 -12.29 0.87
CA MET A 107 4.02 -11.64 -0.03
C MET A 107 4.38 -10.17 -0.29
N LEU A 108 4.65 -9.39 0.76
CA LEU A 108 4.99 -7.97 0.64
C LEU A 108 6.36 -7.74 0.00
N ARG A 109 7.35 -8.61 0.26
CA ARG A 109 8.64 -8.60 -0.45
C ARG A 109 8.46 -8.86 -1.94
N SER A 110 7.66 -9.86 -2.30
CA SER A 110 7.30 -10.14 -3.70
C SER A 110 6.56 -8.97 -4.35
N ALA A 111 5.71 -8.27 -3.60
CA ALA A 111 5.03 -7.05 -4.04
C ALA A 111 6.02 -5.91 -4.31
N ILE A 112 6.95 -5.63 -3.39
CA ILE A 112 8.02 -4.63 -3.56
C ILE A 112 8.78 -4.91 -4.85
N GLU A 113 9.30 -6.13 -5.04
CA GLU A 113 10.05 -6.48 -6.26
C GLU A 113 9.19 -6.37 -7.52
N GLY A 114 7.91 -6.74 -7.43
CA GLY A 114 6.96 -6.55 -8.53
C GLY A 114 6.78 -5.07 -8.90
N ILE A 115 6.64 -4.19 -7.91
CA ILE A 115 6.46 -2.76 -8.08
C ILE A 115 7.73 -2.14 -8.68
N LYS A 116 8.91 -2.51 -8.18
CA LYS A 116 10.20 -2.09 -8.74
C LYS A 116 10.32 -2.49 -10.21
N ALA A 117 10.04 -3.75 -10.53
CA ALA A 117 10.08 -4.24 -11.91
C ALA A 117 9.06 -3.55 -12.83
N ARG A 118 7.88 -3.19 -12.30
CA ARG A 118 6.82 -2.53 -13.07
C ARG A 118 7.09 -1.04 -13.30
N GLY A 119 7.52 -0.33 -12.26
CA GLY A 119 7.66 1.13 -12.25
C GLY A 119 9.08 1.62 -12.50
N GLY A 120 10.08 0.73 -12.44
CA GLY A 120 11.50 1.07 -12.52
C GLY A 120 12.05 1.84 -11.32
N ALA A 121 11.23 2.07 -10.29
CA ALA A 121 11.64 2.78 -9.08
C ALA A 121 12.52 1.90 -8.19
N GLU A 122 13.49 2.51 -7.53
CA GLU A 122 14.31 1.91 -6.49
C GLU A 122 14.04 2.58 -5.13
N ILE A 123 14.50 1.93 -4.05
CA ILE A 123 14.53 2.58 -2.73
C ILE A 123 15.47 3.78 -2.79
N GLY A 124 15.00 4.92 -2.30
CA GLY A 124 15.67 6.22 -2.42
C GLY A 124 15.14 7.11 -3.55
N ASP A 125 14.19 6.64 -4.37
CA ASP A 125 13.62 7.44 -5.46
C ASP A 125 12.49 8.39 -5.03
N LYS A 126 12.14 8.37 -3.72
CA LYS A 126 11.03 9.13 -3.11
C LYS A 126 9.68 8.71 -3.68
N THR A 127 9.31 7.46 -3.44
CA THR A 127 8.05 6.85 -3.87
C THR A 127 7.44 6.02 -2.74
N LEU A 128 6.23 5.48 -2.92
CA LEU A 128 5.61 4.58 -1.93
C LEU A 128 6.48 3.41 -1.47
N LEU A 129 7.47 2.99 -2.27
CA LEU A 129 8.42 1.96 -1.89
C LEU A 129 9.25 2.36 -0.65
N ASP A 130 9.49 3.65 -0.47
CA ASP A 130 10.26 4.20 0.64
C ASP A 130 9.48 4.21 1.96
N ALA A 131 8.17 3.96 1.93
CA ALA A 131 7.38 3.60 3.10
C ALA A 131 7.23 2.08 3.24
N LEU A 132 7.00 1.38 2.12
CA LEU A 132 6.68 -0.05 2.13
C LEU A 132 7.89 -0.91 2.53
N ASP A 133 9.08 -0.63 2.01
CA ASP A 133 10.30 -1.37 2.34
C ASP A 133 10.69 -1.28 3.83
N PRO A 134 10.81 -0.09 4.45
CA PRO A 134 11.12 -0.03 5.88
C PRO A 134 10.00 -0.64 6.75
N ALA A 135 8.74 -0.55 6.33
CA ALA A 135 7.64 -1.23 7.03
C ALA A 135 7.82 -2.75 7.04
N VAL A 136 8.13 -3.35 5.89
CA VAL A 136 8.35 -4.80 5.78
C VAL A 136 9.60 -5.23 6.55
N ARG A 137 10.67 -4.41 6.54
CA ARG A 137 11.87 -4.66 7.37
C ARG A 137 11.54 -4.69 8.85
N ALA A 138 10.76 -3.72 9.34
CA ALA A 138 10.35 -3.68 10.74
C ALA A 138 9.49 -4.90 11.14
N MET A 139 8.65 -5.38 10.22
CA MET A 139 7.89 -6.64 10.42
C MET A 139 8.82 -7.86 10.44
N GLU A 140 9.86 -7.91 9.61
CA GLU A 140 10.86 -8.99 9.57
C GLU A 140 11.71 -9.06 10.82
N GLU A 141 12.11 -7.90 11.35
CA GLU A 141 12.93 -7.78 12.55
C GLU A 141 12.13 -7.98 13.85
N TRP A 142 10.80 -8.15 13.75
CA TRP A 142 9.93 -8.31 14.90
C TRP A 142 10.24 -9.62 15.67
N PRO A 143 10.59 -9.55 16.97
CA PRO A 143 11.14 -10.69 17.70
C PRO A 143 10.08 -11.76 18.06
N ALA A 144 8.79 -11.44 17.96
CA ALA A 144 7.70 -12.32 18.34
C ALA A 144 6.86 -12.71 17.11
N PRO A 145 7.26 -13.72 16.31
CA PRO A 145 6.62 -14.03 15.02
C PRO A 145 5.16 -14.51 15.11
N LYS A 146 4.69 -14.86 16.32
CA LYS A 146 3.28 -15.17 16.59
C LYS A 146 2.44 -13.94 16.92
N ASP A 147 3.07 -12.83 17.29
CA ASP A 147 2.41 -11.55 17.54
C ASP A 147 2.32 -10.76 16.22
N LEU A 148 1.31 -11.09 15.43
CA LEU A 148 1.02 -10.41 14.16
C LEU A 148 0.75 -8.92 14.39
N LEU A 149 0.02 -8.58 15.45
CA LEU A 149 -0.40 -7.20 15.68
C LEU A 149 0.78 -6.31 16.05
N GLY A 150 1.69 -6.80 16.90
CA GLY A 150 2.96 -6.13 17.19
C GLY A 150 3.82 -5.92 15.96
N ALA A 151 3.94 -6.93 15.08
CA ALA A 151 4.66 -6.79 13.82
C ALA A 151 4.03 -5.73 12.90
N PHE A 152 2.70 -5.73 12.74
CA PHE A 152 1.99 -4.73 11.94
C PHE A 152 2.14 -3.32 12.52
N GLN A 153 2.12 -3.17 13.86
CA GLN A 153 2.38 -1.88 14.52
C GLN A 153 3.80 -1.39 14.20
N ALA A 154 4.82 -2.25 14.35
CA ALA A 154 6.20 -1.89 14.02
C ALA A 154 6.35 -1.46 12.55
N GLY A 155 5.70 -2.17 11.63
CA GLY A 155 5.65 -1.80 10.21
C GLY A 155 4.97 -0.44 9.97
N ALA A 156 3.83 -0.19 10.62
CA ALA A 156 3.10 1.07 10.50
C ALA A 156 3.90 2.26 11.03
N ASP A 157 4.63 2.08 12.14
CA ASP A 157 5.48 3.11 12.73
C ASP A 157 6.67 3.43 11.80
N ALA A 158 7.28 2.40 11.21
CA ALA A 158 8.35 2.59 10.23
C ALA A 158 7.87 3.29 8.95
N ALA A 159 6.70 2.93 8.42
CA ALA A 159 6.09 3.65 7.29
C ALA A 159 5.80 5.12 7.63
N THR A 160 5.32 5.37 8.86
CA THR A 160 5.02 6.74 9.34
C THR A 160 6.29 7.57 9.46
N ALA A 161 7.37 6.99 9.99
CA ALA A 161 8.67 7.66 10.06
C ALA A 161 9.23 8.02 8.67
N ALA A 162 8.93 7.22 7.64
CA ALA A 162 9.37 7.49 6.28
C ALA A 162 8.77 8.78 5.67
N ILE A 163 7.60 9.25 6.14
CA ILE A 163 6.99 10.50 5.67
C ILE A 163 7.97 11.66 5.83
N GLU A 164 8.42 11.90 7.07
CA GLU A 164 9.37 12.98 7.36
C GLU A 164 10.80 12.58 6.97
N GLY A 165 11.17 11.31 7.12
CA GLY A 165 12.51 10.81 6.79
C GLY A 165 12.90 11.01 5.31
N THR A 166 11.91 11.08 4.41
CA THR A 166 12.10 11.29 2.98
C THR A 166 11.84 12.72 2.51
N ARG A 167 11.43 13.64 3.40
CA ARG A 167 11.09 15.03 3.05
C ARG A 167 12.24 15.73 2.32
N GLY A 168 13.47 15.53 2.79
CA GLY A 168 14.68 16.14 2.22
C GLY A 168 15.18 15.50 0.92
N TRP A 169 14.51 14.47 0.40
CA TRP A 169 14.98 13.75 -0.79
C TRP A 169 14.49 14.39 -2.08
N VAL A 170 15.29 14.28 -3.13
CA VAL A 170 14.92 14.62 -4.51
C VAL A 170 14.12 13.46 -5.10
N ALA A 171 12.92 13.74 -5.60
CA ALA A 171 12.11 12.77 -6.32
C ALA A 171 12.77 12.37 -7.65
N ARG A 172 12.86 11.06 -7.91
CA ARG A 172 13.48 10.50 -9.13
C ARG A 172 12.50 9.74 -10.01
N ARG A 173 11.28 9.51 -9.52
CA ARG A 173 10.21 8.82 -10.21
C ARG A 173 8.88 9.58 -10.10
N GLY A 174 7.91 9.17 -10.90
CA GLY A 174 6.60 9.81 -10.96
C GLY A 174 6.67 11.26 -11.43
N ARG A 175 5.54 11.97 -11.30
CA ARG A 175 5.43 13.37 -11.76
C ARG A 175 6.28 14.33 -10.95
N GLN A 176 6.48 14.05 -9.66
CA GLN A 176 7.35 14.86 -8.79
C GLN A 176 8.78 14.96 -9.33
N SER A 177 9.29 13.93 -10.00
CA SER A 177 10.64 13.94 -10.59
C SER A 177 10.86 15.01 -11.66
N PHE A 178 9.80 15.50 -12.31
CA PHE A 178 9.89 16.57 -13.31
C PHE A 178 10.27 17.92 -12.69
N THR A 179 10.17 18.05 -11.36
CA THR A 179 10.48 19.27 -10.64
C THR A 179 11.94 19.35 -10.16
N GLY A 180 12.67 18.22 -10.21
CA GLY A 180 14.06 18.11 -9.79
C GLY A 180 14.26 18.50 -8.32
N GLU A 181 15.29 19.30 -8.03
CA GLU A 181 15.60 19.84 -6.69
C GLU A 181 14.41 20.52 -5.99
N ARG A 182 13.40 21.01 -6.74
CA ARG A 182 12.20 21.63 -6.14
C ARG A 182 11.31 20.65 -5.38
N SER A 183 11.48 19.35 -5.60
CA SER A 183 10.81 18.31 -4.81
C SER A 183 11.38 18.16 -3.38
N VAL A 184 12.55 18.75 -3.09
CA VAL A 184 13.10 18.77 -1.74
C VAL A 184 12.20 19.62 -0.83
N GLY A 185 11.89 19.09 0.35
CA GLY A 185 11.01 19.74 1.32
C GLY A 185 9.54 19.33 1.21
N THR A 186 9.15 18.62 0.14
CA THR A 186 7.78 18.14 -0.07
C THR A 186 7.61 16.69 0.38
N LEU A 187 6.36 16.30 0.58
CA LEU A 187 5.97 14.92 0.87
C LEU A 187 5.57 14.21 -0.44
N ASP A 188 5.92 12.93 -0.56
CA ASP A 188 5.37 12.08 -1.62
C ASP A 188 4.00 11.54 -1.18
N PRO A 189 2.93 11.72 -2.00
CA PRO A 189 1.60 11.27 -1.63
C PRO A 189 1.50 9.74 -1.50
N GLY A 190 2.33 8.97 -2.23
CA GLY A 190 2.39 7.51 -2.13
C GLY A 190 2.95 7.02 -0.79
N ILE A 191 4.02 7.65 -0.31
CA ILE A 191 4.60 7.40 1.04
C ILE A 191 3.55 7.68 2.12
N VAL A 192 2.89 8.84 2.05
CA VAL A 192 1.85 9.22 3.02
C VAL A 192 0.66 8.26 2.98
N ALA A 193 0.22 7.84 1.79
CA ALA A 193 -0.87 6.90 1.64
C ALA A 193 -0.56 5.54 2.28
N VAL A 194 0.63 4.97 2.03
CA VAL A 194 1.04 3.69 2.64
C VAL A 194 1.06 3.80 4.17
N ALA A 195 1.69 4.83 4.72
CA ALA A 195 1.75 5.06 6.16
C ALA A 195 0.36 5.20 6.80
N THR A 196 -0.50 6.01 6.19
CA THR A 196 -1.87 6.25 6.67
C THR A 196 -2.70 4.97 6.65
N MET A 197 -2.59 4.18 5.57
CA MET A 197 -3.27 2.88 5.46
C MET A 197 -2.77 1.89 6.50
N MET A 198 -1.46 1.79 6.73
CA MET A 198 -0.91 0.86 7.72
C MET A 198 -1.34 1.21 9.15
N GLN A 199 -1.34 2.48 9.52
CA GLN A 199 -1.83 2.92 10.83
C GLN A 199 -3.32 2.58 11.02
N ALA A 200 -4.15 2.82 9.99
CA ALA A 200 -5.57 2.48 10.03
C ALA A 200 -5.80 0.95 10.12
N ILE A 201 -5.03 0.16 9.37
CA ILE A 201 -5.06 -1.31 9.43
C ILE A 201 -4.76 -1.80 10.84
N VAL A 202 -3.69 -1.31 11.46
CA VAL A 202 -3.32 -1.69 12.84
C VAL A 202 -4.44 -1.36 13.82
N LYS A 203 -5.02 -0.16 13.70
CA LYS A 203 -6.16 0.24 14.53
C LYS A 203 -7.35 -0.71 14.36
N LYS A 204 -7.70 -1.07 13.13
CA LYS A 204 -8.84 -1.96 12.85
C LYS A 204 -8.60 -3.40 13.29
N LEU A 205 -7.39 -3.91 13.15
CA LEU A 205 -7.01 -5.23 13.67
C LEU A 205 -7.04 -5.27 15.20
N LYS A 206 -6.63 -4.18 15.88
CA LYS A 206 -6.77 -4.02 17.34
C LYS A 206 -8.22 -4.05 17.81
N GLU A 207 -9.12 -3.34 17.11
CA GLU A 207 -10.54 -3.28 17.46
C GLU A 207 -11.25 -4.63 17.31
N ARG A 208 -10.70 -5.53 16.49
CA ARG A 208 -11.24 -6.88 16.25
C ARG A 208 -10.74 -7.92 17.26
N ALA A 209 -9.49 -7.79 17.72
CA ALA A 209 -8.79 -8.76 18.57
C ALA A 209 -9.36 -8.81 20.00
#